data_AF-X0ULM2-F1
#
_entry.id   AF-X0ULM2-F1
#
_cell.length_a   1.000
_cell.length_b   1.000
_cell.length_c   1.000
_cell.angle_alpha   90.00
_cell.angle_beta   90.00
_cell.angle_gamma   90.00
#
_symmetry.space_group_name_H-M   'P 1'
#
loop_
_entity.id
_entity.type
_entity.pdbx_description
1 polymer ?
#
loop_
_entity_poly.entity_id
_entity_poly.type
_entity_poly.pdbx_seq_one_letter_code
_entity_poly.pdbx_strand_id
1 'polypeptide(L)' 'SPFRQHQNGEAKSTKARLPVRLVFYEAFVNSLDALRRERYFKTTAGKRSLKLMLREYLKGTVS' A
#
# COMPACT_ATOMS: atom_id res chain seq x y z
N SER A 1 -19.16 3.22 -6.82
CA SER A 1 -17.78 3.17 -7.35
C SER A 1 -16.81 3.45 -6.21
N PRO A 2 -15.89 2.53 -5.88
CA PRO A 2 -14.95 2.61 -4.75
C PRO A 2 -14.07 3.88 -4.74
N PHE A 3 -13.91 4.53 -5.90
CA PHE A 3 -13.13 5.75 -6.06
C PHE A 3 -13.65 6.95 -5.24
N ARG A 4 -14.96 7.08 -5.03
CA ARG A 4 -15.52 8.22 -4.29
C ARG A 4 -15.36 8.09 -2.77
N GLN A 5 -15.34 6.88 -2.22
CA GLN A 5 -15.18 6.67 -0.78
C GLN A 5 -13.75 6.95 -0.32
N HIS A 6 -12.75 6.67 -1.17
CA HIS A 6 -11.35 6.97 -0.85
C HIS A 6 -11.04 8.48 -0.84
N GLN A 7 -11.82 9.32 -1.52
CA GLN A 7 -11.65 10.78 -1.51
C GLN A 7 -12.17 11.46 -0.24
N ASN A 8 -13.08 10.84 0.51
CA ASN A 8 -13.76 11.49 1.65
C ASN A 8 -13.07 11.33 3.01
N GLY A 9 -11.89 10.68 3.08
CA GLY A 9 -11.05 10.76 4.29
C GLY A 9 -11.65 10.12 5.56
N GLU A 10 -12.54 9.13 5.43
CA GLU A 10 -13.18 8.46 6.56
C GLU A 10 -12.29 7.43 7.29
N ALA A 11 -11.08 7.17 6.77
CA ALA A 11 -10.07 6.38 7.48
C ALA A 11 -9.27 7.27 8.45
N LYS A 12 -9.70 7.33 9.72
CA LYS A 12 -9.06 8.09 10.82
C LYS A 12 -7.54 7.87 10.96
N SER A 13 -6.98 6.78 10.44
CA SER A 13 -5.54 6.45 10.53
C SER A 13 -4.67 7.06 9.41
N THR A 14 -5.24 7.64 8.35
CA THR A 14 -4.49 8.18 7.19
C THR A 14 -4.59 9.70 7.04
N LYS A 15 -5.44 10.36 7.83
CA LYS A 15 -5.68 11.82 7.77
C LYS A 15 -4.45 12.68 8.12
N ALA A 16 -3.48 12.14 8.85
CA ALA A 16 -2.27 12.86 9.29
C ALA A 16 -1.04 12.70 8.37
N ARG A 17 -1.14 12.00 7.23
CA ARG A 17 -0.01 11.71 6.33
C ARG A 17 -0.31 12.05 4.86
N LEU A 18 -1.09 13.10 4.65
CA LEU A 18 -1.36 13.61 3.31
C LEU A 18 -0.26 14.58 2.87
N PRO A 19 0.11 14.57 1.57
CA PRO A 19 -0.49 13.79 0.49
C PRO A 19 -0.03 12.32 0.49
N VAL A 20 -0.98 11.38 0.41
CA VAL A 20 -0.67 9.97 0.15
C VAL A 20 -0.50 9.80 -1.36
N ARG A 21 0.72 9.48 -1.80
CA ARG A 21 1.01 9.14 -3.19
C ARG A 21 0.84 7.64 -3.38
N LEU A 22 0.08 7.21 -4.39
CA LEU A 22 0.04 5.81 -4.78
C LEU A 22 1.39 5.43 -5.41
N VAL A 23 2.16 4.61 -4.71
CA VAL A 23 3.49 4.14 -5.15
C VAL A 23 3.42 2.78 -5.82
N PHE A 24 2.48 1.94 -5.38
CA PHE A 24 2.39 0.55 -5.77
C PHE A 24 0.99 -0.01 -5.49
N TYR A 25 0.47 -0.83 -6.39
CA TYR A 25 -0.71 -1.64 -6.17
C TYR A 25 -0.58 -2.99 -6.91
N GLU A 26 -1.27 -4.00 -6.41
CA GLU A 26 -1.42 -5.30 -7.07
C GLU A 26 -2.91 -5.59 -7.23
N ALA A 27 -3.28 -6.23 -8.34
CA ALA A 27 -4.65 -6.66 -8.60
C ALA A 27 -4.70 -8.18 -8.71
N PHE A 28 -5.76 -8.78 -8.17
CA PHE A 28 -5.96 -10.23 -8.15
C PHE A 28 -7.38 -10.55 -8.66
N VAL A 29 -7.49 -11.61 -9.45
CA VAL A 29 -8.80 -12.12 -9.92
C VAL A 29 -9.51 -12.86 -8.79
N ASN A 30 -8.76 -13.58 -7.94
CA ASN A 30 -9.29 -14.31 -6.80
C ASN A 30 -9.14 -13.50 -5.49
N SER A 31 -10.23 -13.38 -4.73
CA SER A 31 -10.25 -12.64 -3.47
C SER A 31 -9.42 -13.30 -2.35
N LEU A 32 -9.29 -14.62 -2.34
CA LEU A 32 -8.47 -15.34 -1.36
C LEU A 32 -6.97 -15.08 -1.58
N ASP A 33 -6.54 -14.93 -2.84
CA ASP A 33 -5.15 -14.59 -3.16
C ASP A 33 -4.83 -13.15 -2.76
N ALA A 34 -5.75 -12.21 -3.01
CA ALA A 34 -5.65 -10.84 -2.49
C ALA A 34 -5.51 -10.83 -0.95
N LEU A 35 -6.33 -11.61 -0.25
CA LEU A 35 -6.32 -11.68 1.21
C LEU A 35 -5.02 -12.31 1.76
N ARG A 36 -4.54 -13.40 1.14
CA ARG A 36 -3.26 -14.01 1.48
C ARG A 36 -2.12 -13.01 1.30
N ARG A 37 -2.14 -12.26 0.20
CA ARG A 37 -1.14 -11.23 -0.11
C ARG A 37 -1.18 -10.08 0.90
N GLU A 38 -2.37 -9.57 1.22
CA GLU A 38 -2.55 -8.51 2.21
C GLU A 38 -2.02 -8.94 3.59
N ARG A 39 -2.35 -10.17 4.01
CA ARG A 39 -1.82 -10.74 5.27
C ARG A 39 -0.31 -10.87 5.24
N TYR A 40 0.26 -11.34 4.13
CA TYR A 40 1.70 -11.43 3.95
C TYR A 40 2.38 -10.07 4.11
N PHE A 41 1.84 -8.99 3.51
CA PHE A 41 2.41 -7.65 3.65
C PHE A 41 2.38 -7.08 5.07
N LYS A 42 1.51 -7.59 5.96
CA LYS A 42 1.50 -7.22 7.39
C LYS A 42 2.63 -7.87 8.19
N THR A 43 3.24 -8.95 7.67
CA THR A 43 4.37 -9.65 8.32
C THR A 43 5.70 -8.91 8.15
N THR A 44 6.70 -9.24 8.98
CA THR A 44 8.07 -8.72 8.84
C THR A 44 8.68 -9.06 7.49
N ALA A 45 8.48 -10.29 7.02
CA ALA A 45 8.97 -10.73 5.71
C ALA A 45 8.31 -9.93 4.58
N GLY A 46 6.99 -9.75 4.61
CA GLY A 46 6.29 -8.97 3.59
C GLY A 46 6.69 -7.51 3.57
N LYS A 47 6.92 -6.88 4.73
CA LYS A 47 7.47 -5.52 4.81
C LYS A 47 8.87 -5.43 4.19
N ARG A 48 9.74 -6.43 4.41
CA ARG A 48 11.08 -6.50 3.77
C ARG A 48 10.95 -6.63 2.26
N SER A 49 10.06 -7.50 1.79
CA SER A 49 9.78 -7.67 0.35
C SER A 49 9.28 -6.37 -0.28
N LEU A 50 8.38 -5.62 0.36
CA LEU A 50 7.95 -4.31 -0.13
C LEU A 50 9.10 -3.30 -0.25
N LYS A 51 10.00 -3.24 0.74
CA LYS A 51 11.19 -2.38 0.68
C LYS A 51 12.13 -2.77 -0.46
N LEU A 52 12.28 -4.07 -0.73
CA LEU A 52 13.08 -4.57 -1.85
C LEU A 52 12.43 -4.24 -3.19
N MET A 53 11.12 -4.46 -3.34
CA MET A 53 10.39 -4.13 -4.57
C MET A 53 10.44 -2.62 -4.87
N LEU A 54 10.34 -1.79 -3.84
CA LEU A 54 10.34 -0.33 -3.96
C LEU A 54 11.72 0.29 -3.71
N ARG A 55 12.80 -0.48 -3.83
CA ARG A 55 14.15 -0.04 -3.43
C ARG A 55 14.57 1.27 -4.09
N GLU A 56 14.41 1.38 -5.41
CA GLU A 56 14.83 2.60 -6.13
C GLU A 56 13.89 3.78 -5.86
N TYR A 57 12.58 3.54 -5.75
CA TYR A 57 11.62 4.56 -5.36
C TYR A 57 11.92 5.13 -3.96
N LEU A 58 12.26 4.25 -3.01
CA LEU A 58 12.57 4.64 -1.62
C LEU A 58 13.96 5.28 -1.48
N LYS A 59 14.93 4.96 -2.35
CA LYS A 59 16.24 5.63 -2.40
C LYS A 59 16.13 7.10 -2.80
N GLY A 60 15.25 7.43 -3.75
CA GLY A 60 15.09 8.79 -4.29
C GLY A 60 14.28 9.77 -3.43
N THR A 61 13.82 9.37 -2.24
CA THR A 61 13.05 10.24 -1.32
C THR A 61 13.93 10.81 -0.19
N VAL A 62 15.25 10.59 -0.25
CA VAL A 62 16.23 11.25 0.63
C VAL A 62 17.09 12.18 -0.22
N SER A 63 16.61 13.39 -0.47
CA SER A 63 17.35 14.57 -0.89
C SER A 63 16.61 15.80 -0.40
#